data_AF-A0A3N4MIH8-F1
#
_entry.id   AF-A0A3N4MIH8-F1
#
_cell.length_a   1.000
_cell.length_b   1.000
_cell.length_c   1.000
_cell.angle_alpha   90.00
_cell.angle_beta   90.00
_cell.angle_gamma   90.00
#
_symmetry.space_group_name_H-M   'P 1'
#
loop_
_entity.id
_entity.type
_entity.pdbx_description
1 polymer ?
#
loop_
_entity_poly.entity_id
_entity_poly.type
_entity_poly.pdbx_seq_one_letter_code
_entity_poly.pdbx_strand_id
1 'polypeptide(L)'
;MVLLLFVCVWQPAALRAQLKLGGNPASISKSSLLELESSRQGLLLPRVPDTLVTTLAAAPDGTILYYMPLSSILVRKGGAWRQMTDASTPVPTTGWLLNGNTLASTSTLGPVNNFALPFITNNQERMRIAATGEVGIGTTAPSTQLHVRTGTANEGGLRLENLTSASPATVGAGALGVDGMGKVVRAPSSPVIYSGSGTTAVLDAVTKVWVAEVQNAANATTGLQTITIPTNVIFTNILNIQVTAKGGSSITTTPVVSVVSNTNTAITIRVLESNSTLLIAEGLGAHSDVNTRIYIKVEGN
;
A
#
# COMPACT_ATOMS: atom_id res chain seq x y z
N MET A 1 -6.92 17.46 104.61
CA MET A 1 -6.00 17.81 103.50
C MET A 1 -5.74 16.51 102.74
N VAL A 2 -6.18 16.23 101.51
CA VAL A 2 -7.02 16.88 100.51
C VAL A 2 -7.81 15.73 99.84
N LEU A 3 -9.11 15.91 99.69
CA LEU A 3 -10.02 15.01 98.99
C LEU A 3 -9.79 15.18 97.48
N LEU A 4 -9.19 14.19 96.80
CA LEU A 4 -9.01 14.23 95.35
C LEU A 4 -10.33 13.81 94.68
N LEU A 5 -11.11 14.80 94.24
CA LEU A 5 -12.35 14.63 93.50
C LEU A 5 -12.02 14.21 92.05
N PHE A 6 -12.14 12.92 91.73
CA PHE A 6 -12.12 12.45 90.34
C PHE A 6 -13.45 12.81 89.67
N VAL A 7 -13.50 13.98 89.04
CA VAL A 7 -14.59 14.34 88.12
C VAL A 7 -14.43 13.50 86.86
N CYS A 8 -15.22 12.42 86.77
CA CYS A 8 -15.35 11.64 85.56
C CYS A 8 -16.15 12.46 84.55
N VAL A 9 -15.46 13.14 83.63
CA VAL A 9 -16.09 13.84 82.50
C VAL A 9 -16.60 12.78 81.52
N TRP A 10 -17.88 12.48 81.59
CA TRP A 10 -18.56 11.61 80.63
C TRP A 10 -18.74 12.39 79.31
N GLN A 11 -17.83 12.19 78.36
CA GLN A 11 -18.04 12.63 76.98
C GLN A 11 -19.04 11.67 76.33
N PRO A 12 -20.13 12.15 75.70
CA PRO A 12 -20.97 11.27 74.90
C PRO A 12 -20.13 10.77 73.72
N ALA A 13 -19.85 9.47 73.69
CA ALA A 13 -19.26 8.82 72.53
C ALA A 13 -20.16 9.11 71.32
N ALA A 14 -19.60 9.72 70.27
CA ALA A 14 -20.34 9.96 69.04
C ALA A 14 -20.91 8.63 68.51
N LEU A 15 -22.24 8.51 68.51
CA LEU A 15 -22.95 7.38 67.91
C LEU A 15 -22.67 7.39 66.40
N ARG A 16 -21.76 6.51 65.96
CA ARG A 16 -21.52 6.26 64.54
C ARG A 16 -22.70 5.43 64.02
N ALA A 17 -23.63 6.05 63.30
CA ALA A 17 -24.77 5.36 62.71
C ALA A 17 -24.37 4.67 61.39
N GLN A 18 -23.64 3.56 61.50
CA GLN A 18 -23.49 2.57 60.42
C GLN A 18 -24.49 1.44 60.69
N LEU A 19 -25.27 1.05 59.67
CA LEU A 19 -26.20 -0.07 59.76
C LEU A 19 -25.49 -1.33 59.27
N LYS A 20 -25.27 -2.29 60.18
CA LYS A 20 -24.78 -3.62 59.82
C LYS A 20 -25.82 -4.67 60.19
N LEU A 21 -26.10 -5.59 59.27
CA LEU A 21 -26.95 -6.76 59.48
C LEU A 21 -26.15 -7.99 59.06
N GLY A 22 -26.00 -8.98 59.94
CA GLY A 22 -25.20 -10.17 59.62
C GLY A 22 -24.65 -10.96 60.81
N GLY A 23 -23.81 -11.94 60.50
CA GLY A 23 -23.26 -12.91 61.47
C GLY A 23 -22.09 -12.38 62.31
N ASN A 24 -21.41 -11.32 61.88
CA ASN A 24 -20.27 -10.73 62.60
C ASN A 24 -20.46 -9.24 62.93
N PRO A 25 -21.43 -8.85 63.77
CA PRO A 25 -21.80 -7.45 64.00
C PRO A 25 -20.70 -6.59 64.66
N ALA A 26 -19.70 -7.20 65.31
CA ALA A 26 -18.61 -6.50 65.98
C ALA A 26 -17.49 -6.05 65.02
N SER A 27 -17.40 -6.63 63.82
CA SER A 27 -16.42 -6.27 62.79
C SER A 27 -17.09 -5.44 61.70
N ILE A 28 -16.82 -4.14 61.67
CA ILE A 28 -17.45 -3.20 60.75
C ILE A 28 -16.47 -2.71 59.69
N SER A 29 -16.92 -2.67 58.43
CA SER A 29 -16.16 -2.01 57.35
C SER A 29 -16.40 -0.50 57.39
N LYS A 30 -15.36 0.28 57.76
CA LYS A 30 -15.44 1.74 57.91
C LYS A 30 -15.77 2.50 56.61
N SER A 31 -15.70 1.85 55.46
CA SER A 31 -16.01 2.43 54.14
C SER A 31 -17.47 2.28 53.72
N SER A 32 -18.35 1.74 54.58
CA SER A 32 -19.76 1.49 54.25
C SER A 32 -20.72 2.09 55.27
N LEU A 33 -21.86 2.60 54.80
CA LEU A 33 -22.97 3.03 55.67
C LEU A 33 -23.97 1.89 55.94
N LEU A 34 -24.11 0.96 54.98
CA LEU A 34 -24.92 -0.25 55.08
C LEU A 34 -24.05 -1.46 54.72
N GLU A 35 -23.94 -2.41 55.63
CA GLU A 35 -23.23 -3.66 55.43
C GLU A 35 -24.17 -4.86 55.69
N LEU A 36 -24.34 -5.71 54.68
CA LEU A 36 -25.13 -6.94 54.76
C LEU A 36 -24.16 -8.12 54.65
N GLU A 37 -23.94 -8.84 55.75
CA GLU A 37 -22.97 -9.93 55.83
C GLU A 37 -23.68 -11.24 56.15
N SER A 38 -23.75 -12.14 55.18
CA SER A 38 -24.38 -13.45 55.36
C SER A 38 -23.80 -14.47 54.39
N SER A 39 -23.68 -15.71 54.84
CA SER A 39 -23.30 -16.86 54.00
C SER A 39 -24.51 -17.56 53.37
N ARG A 40 -25.74 -17.16 53.71
CA ARG A 40 -26.99 -17.85 53.31
C ARG A 40 -28.12 -16.93 52.86
N GLN A 41 -27.99 -15.62 53.07
CA GLN A 41 -29.00 -14.62 52.73
C GLN A 41 -28.38 -13.51 51.89
N GLY A 42 -29.19 -12.88 51.04
CA GLY A 42 -28.79 -11.75 50.21
C GLY A 42 -29.78 -10.60 50.30
N LEU A 43 -29.46 -9.50 49.62
CA LEU A 43 -30.39 -8.38 49.45
C LEU A 43 -31.37 -8.68 48.32
N LEU A 44 -32.66 -8.81 48.63
CA LEU A 44 -33.71 -8.83 47.63
C LEU A 44 -34.09 -7.39 47.27
N LEU A 45 -33.81 -6.98 46.03
CA LEU A 45 -34.23 -5.67 45.51
C LEU A 45 -35.73 -5.66 45.17
N PRO A 46 -36.37 -4.47 45.11
CA PRO A 46 -37.70 -4.32 44.55
C PRO A 46 -37.77 -4.96 43.15
N ARG A 47 -38.69 -5.91 42.98
CA ARG A 47 -38.94 -6.60 41.71
C ARG A 47 -40.00 -5.84 40.96
N VAL A 48 -39.60 -5.16 39.89
CA VAL A 48 -40.47 -4.25 39.14
C VAL A 48 -40.85 -4.89 37.79
N PRO A 49 -42.15 -5.12 37.52
CA PRO A 49 -42.64 -5.52 36.20
C PRO A 49 -42.66 -4.32 35.24
N ASP A 50 -42.76 -4.60 33.93
CA ASP A 50 -42.80 -3.57 32.87
C ASP A 50 -43.87 -2.49 33.13
N THR A 51 -45.04 -2.91 33.58
CA THR A 51 -46.19 -2.03 33.84
C THR A 51 -45.98 -1.01 34.95
N LEU A 52 -44.96 -1.17 35.80
CA LEU A 52 -44.69 -0.31 36.95
C LEU A 52 -43.35 0.43 36.87
N VAL A 53 -42.51 0.19 35.86
CA VAL A 53 -41.21 0.89 35.75
C VAL A 53 -41.38 2.37 35.44
N THR A 54 -42.48 2.73 34.77
CA THR A 54 -42.85 4.10 34.42
C THR A 54 -43.34 4.91 35.62
N THR A 55 -43.94 4.26 36.64
CA THR A 55 -44.36 4.95 37.87
C THR A 55 -43.17 5.35 38.74
N LEU A 56 -42.01 4.73 38.51
CA LEU A 56 -40.73 5.10 39.11
C LEU A 56 -39.94 6.12 38.26
N ALA A 57 -40.59 6.84 37.33
CA ALA A 57 -39.94 7.87 36.51
C ALA A 57 -39.32 9.00 37.34
N ALA A 58 -39.82 9.29 38.54
CA ALA A 58 -39.27 10.31 39.43
C ALA A 58 -38.17 9.79 40.40
N ALA A 59 -37.80 8.50 40.32
CA ALA A 59 -36.75 7.94 41.17
C ALA A 59 -35.42 8.70 40.95
N PRO A 60 -34.72 9.11 42.02
CA PRO A 60 -33.40 9.75 41.90
C PRO A 60 -32.37 8.84 41.23
N ASP A 61 -31.38 9.45 40.58
CA ASP A 61 -30.20 8.74 40.06
C ASP A 61 -29.48 7.99 41.19
N GLY A 62 -29.01 6.77 40.91
CA GLY A 62 -28.45 5.84 41.88
C GLY A 62 -29.44 4.83 42.46
N THR A 63 -30.75 5.00 42.24
CA THR A 63 -31.75 4.00 42.65
C THR A 63 -31.50 2.67 41.93
N ILE A 64 -31.59 1.55 42.64
CA ILE A 64 -31.42 0.20 42.10
C ILE A 64 -32.69 -0.64 42.25
N LEU A 65 -32.99 -1.47 41.24
CA LEU A 65 -34.12 -2.40 41.25
C LEU A 65 -33.78 -3.67 40.46
N TYR A 66 -34.58 -4.72 40.65
CA TYR A 66 -34.57 -5.88 39.77
C TYR A 66 -35.71 -5.75 38.76
N TYR A 67 -35.38 -5.59 37.48
CA TYR A 67 -36.37 -5.44 36.43
C TYR A 67 -36.72 -6.81 35.86
N MET A 68 -37.94 -7.26 36.15
CA MET A 68 -38.39 -8.62 35.83
C MET A 68 -38.33 -8.95 34.33
N PRO A 69 -38.73 -8.06 33.40
CA PRO A 69 -38.71 -8.36 31.97
C PRO A 69 -37.29 -8.62 31.41
N LEU A 70 -36.27 -7.94 31.95
CA LEU A 70 -34.87 -8.16 31.54
C LEU A 70 -34.14 -9.16 32.43
N SER A 71 -34.80 -9.67 33.48
CA SER A 71 -34.18 -10.52 34.52
C SER A 71 -32.83 -9.96 35.02
N SER A 72 -32.75 -8.64 35.18
CA SER A 72 -31.50 -7.94 35.46
C SER A 72 -31.68 -6.80 36.45
N ILE A 73 -30.59 -6.46 37.15
CA ILE A 73 -30.51 -5.27 37.98
C ILE A 73 -30.40 -4.04 37.08
N LEU A 74 -31.22 -3.02 37.36
CA LEU A 74 -31.11 -1.70 36.75
C LEU A 74 -30.68 -0.68 37.80
N VAL A 75 -29.87 0.29 37.38
CA VAL A 75 -29.54 1.50 38.13
C VAL A 75 -30.09 2.72 37.41
N ARG A 76 -30.65 3.67 38.15
CA ARG A 76 -31.09 4.94 37.59
C ARG A 76 -29.89 5.86 37.32
N LYS A 77 -29.77 6.39 36.10
CA LYS A 77 -28.70 7.31 35.71
C LYS A 77 -29.16 8.26 34.62
N GLY A 78 -28.99 9.56 34.83
CA GLY A 78 -29.39 10.62 33.90
C GLY A 78 -30.88 10.59 33.60
N GLY A 79 -31.72 10.26 34.57
CA GLY A 79 -33.17 10.17 34.36
C GLY A 79 -33.64 8.96 33.56
N ALA A 80 -32.77 7.96 33.30
CA ALA A 80 -33.14 6.70 32.64
C ALA A 80 -32.68 5.47 33.44
N TRP A 81 -33.42 4.37 33.32
CA TRP A 81 -33.01 3.08 33.85
C TRP A 81 -31.97 2.43 32.95
N ARG A 82 -30.83 2.00 33.53
CA ARG A 82 -29.75 1.36 32.80
C ARG A 82 -29.42 0.02 33.43
N GLN A 83 -29.22 -1.00 32.59
CA GLN A 83 -28.79 -2.30 33.05
C GLN A 83 -27.38 -2.20 33.66
N MET A 84 -27.23 -2.75 34.87
CA MET A 84 -25.90 -3.01 35.42
C MET A 84 -25.39 -4.30 34.77
N THR A 85 -24.40 -4.18 33.89
CA THR A 85 -23.72 -5.32 33.30
C THR A 85 -22.40 -5.53 34.03
N ASP A 86 -22.07 -6.78 34.36
CA ASP A 86 -20.74 -7.14 34.87
C ASP A 86 -19.70 -6.96 33.74
N ALA A 87 -18.57 -6.34 34.06
CA ALA A 87 -17.47 -6.15 33.12
C ALA A 87 -16.58 -7.40 32.98
N SER A 88 -16.76 -8.43 33.83
CA SER A 88 -15.86 -9.60 33.93
C SER A 88 -16.37 -10.90 33.29
N THR A 89 -17.56 -10.90 32.68
CA THR A 89 -18.00 -11.95 31.75
C THR A 89 -18.61 -11.30 30.51
N PRO A 90 -18.50 -11.92 29.31
CA PRO A 90 -18.57 -11.21 28.05
C PRO A 90 -19.87 -10.40 27.97
N VAL A 91 -19.71 -9.09 27.84
CA VAL A 91 -20.68 -8.17 27.25
C VAL A 91 -21.43 -8.93 26.16
N PRO A 92 -22.77 -8.84 26.07
CA PRO A 92 -23.52 -9.51 25.02
C PRO A 92 -22.78 -9.32 23.70
N THR A 93 -22.64 -10.42 22.99
CA THR A 93 -21.88 -10.70 21.76
C THR A 93 -22.17 -9.74 20.58
N THR A 94 -22.07 -8.43 20.78
CA THR A 94 -22.62 -7.42 19.85
C THR A 94 -21.62 -6.36 19.42
N GLY A 95 -20.35 -6.39 19.86
CA GLY A 95 -19.38 -5.37 19.46
C GLY A 95 -17.91 -5.76 19.50
N TRP A 96 -17.10 -5.04 18.72
CA TRP A 96 -15.65 -5.05 18.81
C TRP A 96 -15.17 -4.09 19.90
N LEU A 97 -14.32 -4.55 20.82
CA LEU A 97 -13.79 -3.71 21.90
C LEU A 97 -12.68 -2.78 21.39
N LEU A 98 -12.55 -1.59 22.02
CA LEU A 98 -11.56 -0.56 21.63
C LEU A 98 -10.10 -1.04 21.70
N ASN A 99 -9.80 -1.95 22.64
CA ASN A 99 -8.48 -2.55 22.81
C ASN A 99 -8.37 -3.94 22.15
N GLY A 100 -9.36 -4.31 21.32
CA GLY A 100 -9.41 -5.59 20.63
C GLY A 100 -10.08 -6.71 21.42
N ASN A 101 -10.36 -7.79 20.71
CA ASN A 101 -10.98 -9.02 21.21
C ASN A 101 -9.98 -10.18 21.11
N THR A 102 -10.02 -11.14 22.04
CA THR A 102 -9.35 -12.44 21.85
C THR A 102 -10.25 -13.34 21.00
N LEU A 103 -9.74 -13.83 19.87
CA LEU A 103 -10.53 -14.60 18.90
C LEU A 103 -10.15 -16.08 18.96
N ALA A 104 -11.14 -16.98 19.06
CA ALA A 104 -10.95 -18.44 19.00
C ALA A 104 -11.08 -19.00 17.57
N SER A 105 -11.59 -18.20 16.64
CA SER A 105 -11.77 -18.52 15.22
C SER A 105 -11.87 -17.23 14.39
N THR A 106 -11.86 -17.36 13.06
CA THR A 106 -12.20 -16.25 12.15
C THR A 106 -13.51 -15.60 12.58
N SER A 107 -13.50 -14.28 12.72
CA SER A 107 -14.64 -13.47 13.18
C SER A 107 -14.85 -12.29 12.24
N THR A 108 -16.08 -11.81 12.12
CA THR A 108 -16.44 -10.73 11.20
C THR A 108 -16.42 -9.36 11.89
N LEU A 109 -15.80 -8.38 11.25
CA LEU A 109 -15.89 -6.96 11.59
C LEU A 109 -16.51 -6.23 10.39
N GLY A 110 -17.73 -5.71 10.56
CA GLY A 110 -18.36 -4.88 9.53
C GLY A 110 -19.87 -5.09 9.40
N PRO A 111 -20.52 -4.32 8.50
CA PRO A 111 -21.90 -4.51 8.13
C PRO A 111 -22.08 -5.81 7.34
N VAL A 112 -23.21 -6.48 7.56
CA VAL A 112 -23.62 -7.69 6.81
C VAL A 112 -24.71 -7.40 5.77
N ASN A 113 -24.96 -6.11 5.50
CA ASN A 113 -25.92 -5.60 4.52
C ASN A 113 -25.18 -4.73 3.49
N ASN A 114 -25.91 -4.19 2.50
CA ASN A 114 -25.35 -3.42 1.38
C ASN A 114 -24.95 -1.98 1.78
N PHE A 115 -24.19 -1.84 2.86
CA PHE A 115 -23.67 -0.58 3.37
C PHE A 115 -22.15 -0.66 3.55
N ALA A 116 -21.48 0.48 3.45
CA ALA A 116 -20.03 0.58 3.59
C ALA A 116 -19.59 0.49 5.06
N LEU A 117 -18.34 0.08 5.28
CA LEU A 117 -17.64 0.14 6.58
C LEU A 117 -16.66 1.32 6.59
N PRO A 118 -17.00 2.49 7.18
CA PRO A 118 -16.11 3.62 7.28
C PRO A 118 -15.18 3.54 8.50
N PHE A 119 -13.96 4.03 8.35
CA PHE A 119 -12.99 4.29 9.41
C PHE A 119 -12.80 5.80 9.53
N ILE A 120 -13.06 6.33 10.72
CA ILE A 120 -13.18 7.78 10.95
C ILE A 120 -12.16 8.27 11.98
N THR A 121 -11.65 9.49 11.78
CA THR A 121 -10.91 10.26 12.79
C THR A 121 -11.33 11.72 12.70
N ASN A 122 -11.42 12.42 13.83
CA ASN A 122 -11.91 13.80 13.91
C ASN A 122 -13.26 13.99 13.17
N ASN A 123 -14.21 13.08 13.42
CA ASN A 123 -15.55 13.07 12.81
C ASN A 123 -15.58 13.14 11.28
N GLN A 124 -14.52 12.63 10.64
CA GLN A 124 -14.32 12.67 9.20
C GLN A 124 -13.85 11.29 8.74
N GLU A 125 -14.34 10.82 7.60
CA GLU A 125 -13.93 9.53 7.04
C GLU A 125 -12.51 9.59 6.49
N ARG A 126 -11.66 8.63 6.85
CA ARG A 126 -10.29 8.49 6.32
C ARG A 126 -10.15 7.31 5.39
N MET A 127 -10.85 6.21 5.67
CA MET A 127 -10.84 5.00 4.87
C MET A 127 -12.24 4.38 4.87
N ARG A 128 -12.59 3.66 3.82
CA ARG A 128 -13.76 2.77 3.83
C ARG A 128 -13.53 1.49 3.05
N ILE A 129 -14.36 0.50 3.36
CA ILE A 129 -14.69 -0.60 2.46
C ILE A 129 -16.10 -0.33 1.95
N ALA A 130 -16.26 -0.08 0.65
CA ALA A 130 -17.56 0.13 0.02
C ALA A 130 -18.39 -1.17 0.03
N ALA A 131 -19.71 -1.06 -0.14
CA ALA A 131 -20.57 -2.24 -0.23
C ALA A 131 -20.23 -3.15 -1.45
N THR A 132 -19.56 -2.58 -2.45
CA THR A 132 -18.97 -3.29 -3.61
C THR A 132 -17.69 -4.06 -3.28
N GLY A 133 -17.14 -3.93 -2.07
CA GLY A 133 -15.89 -4.55 -1.63
C GLY A 133 -14.62 -3.73 -1.94
N GLU A 134 -14.76 -2.57 -2.57
CA GLU A 134 -13.64 -1.70 -2.92
C GLU A 134 -13.15 -0.88 -1.72
N VAL A 135 -11.83 -0.72 -1.59
CA VAL A 135 -11.22 0.04 -0.51
C VAL A 135 -10.90 1.46 -0.97
N GLY A 136 -11.43 2.45 -0.25
CA GLY A 136 -11.11 3.86 -0.46
C GLY A 136 -10.26 4.41 0.68
N ILE A 137 -9.20 5.17 0.38
CA ILE A 137 -8.45 5.97 1.34
C ILE A 137 -8.50 7.43 0.86
N GLY A 138 -9.07 8.32 1.67
CA GLY A 138 -9.31 9.72 1.27
C GLY A 138 -10.41 9.91 0.21
N THR A 139 -11.22 8.88 -0.07
CA THR A 139 -12.38 8.95 -0.97
C THR A 139 -13.54 8.09 -0.45
N THR A 140 -14.76 8.62 -0.57
CA THR A 140 -16.01 7.90 -0.23
C THR A 140 -16.57 7.11 -1.42
N ALA A 141 -16.06 7.34 -2.63
CA ALA A 141 -16.45 6.66 -3.86
C ALA A 141 -15.20 6.05 -4.52
N PRO A 142 -14.65 4.94 -3.98
CA PRO A 142 -13.64 4.19 -4.70
C PRO A 142 -14.21 3.68 -6.03
N SER A 143 -13.35 3.58 -7.05
CA SER A 143 -13.72 3.17 -8.43
C SER A 143 -12.83 2.05 -8.95
N THR A 144 -12.06 1.45 -8.05
CA THR A 144 -11.15 0.33 -8.27
C THR A 144 -10.96 -0.35 -6.92
N GLN A 145 -10.39 -1.55 -6.91
CA GLN A 145 -10.22 -2.38 -5.72
C GLN A 145 -9.54 -1.64 -4.55
N LEU A 146 -8.57 -0.79 -4.86
CA LEU A 146 -7.92 0.12 -3.92
C LEU A 146 -7.77 1.49 -4.57
N HIS A 147 -8.49 2.49 -4.06
CA HIS A 147 -8.44 3.88 -4.53
C HIS A 147 -7.90 4.78 -3.41
N VAL A 148 -6.69 5.31 -3.59
CA VAL A 148 -6.09 6.30 -2.69
C VAL A 148 -6.16 7.69 -3.31
N ARG A 149 -6.79 8.66 -2.63
CA ARG A 149 -6.95 10.04 -3.10
C ARG A 149 -6.43 11.01 -2.02
N THR A 150 -5.46 11.85 -2.39
CA THR A 150 -4.89 12.88 -1.50
C THR A 150 -5.67 14.19 -1.51
N GLY A 151 -6.39 14.47 -2.60
CA GLY A 151 -7.09 15.74 -2.80
C GLY A 151 -6.19 16.89 -3.26
N THR A 152 -4.88 16.67 -3.38
CA THR A 152 -3.89 17.65 -3.81
C THR A 152 -3.26 17.21 -5.14
N ALA A 153 -3.19 18.12 -6.11
CA ALA A 153 -2.56 17.83 -7.39
C ALA A 153 -1.06 17.53 -7.19
N ASN A 154 -0.55 16.55 -7.93
CA ASN A 154 0.86 16.11 -7.90
C ASN A 154 1.34 15.50 -6.57
N GLU A 155 0.45 15.17 -5.64
CA GLU A 155 0.76 14.47 -4.39
C GLU A 155 0.30 13.02 -4.46
N GLY A 156 1.25 12.08 -4.42
CA GLY A 156 0.98 10.64 -4.39
C GLY A 156 0.57 10.18 -2.98
N GLY A 157 -0.58 9.53 -2.84
CA GLY A 157 -1.07 9.04 -1.55
C GLY A 157 -0.43 7.73 -1.07
N LEU A 158 0.39 7.10 -1.90
CA LEU A 158 1.09 5.86 -1.59
C LEU A 158 2.58 6.15 -1.40
N ARG A 159 3.07 5.94 -0.18
CA ARG A 159 4.50 5.96 0.12
C ARG A 159 4.96 4.54 0.45
N LEU A 160 5.98 4.07 -0.25
CA LEU A 160 6.62 2.79 -0.01
C LEU A 160 8.03 3.07 0.56
N GLU A 161 8.25 2.74 1.83
CA GLU A 161 9.55 2.91 2.51
C GLU A 161 10.23 1.57 2.73
N ASN A 162 11.52 1.56 3.05
CA ASN A 162 12.32 0.36 3.31
C ASN A 162 12.29 -0.68 2.17
N LEU A 163 12.08 -0.22 0.93
CA LEU A 163 12.05 -1.07 -0.26
C LEU A 163 13.39 -1.77 -0.55
N THR A 164 14.48 -1.30 0.06
CA THR A 164 15.76 -2.02 0.23
C THR A 164 16.53 -1.43 1.42
N SER A 165 17.32 -2.24 2.15
CA SER A 165 18.40 -1.74 3.03
C SER A 165 19.71 -1.50 2.27
N ALA A 166 19.75 -1.86 0.99
CA ALA A 166 20.81 -1.60 0.02
C ALA A 166 20.16 -1.65 -1.39
N SER A 167 19.93 -0.50 -2.02
CA SER A 167 19.34 -0.45 -3.37
C SER A 167 20.42 -0.81 -4.40
N PRO A 168 20.11 -1.51 -5.50
CA PRO A 168 19.13 -0.99 -6.44
C PRO A 168 18.11 -2.03 -6.89
N ALA A 169 17.02 -1.53 -7.46
CA ALA A 169 16.30 -2.21 -8.54
C ALA A 169 17.28 -3.12 -9.31
N THR A 170 17.11 -4.43 -9.20
CA THR A 170 17.91 -5.40 -9.97
C THR A 170 17.80 -5.04 -11.45
N VAL A 171 18.87 -5.24 -12.22
CA VAL A 171 18.84 -5.08 -13.68
C VAL A 171 17.63 -5.86 -14.23
N GLY A 172 16.65 -5.15 -14.80
CA GLY A 172 15.37 -5.71 -15.28
C GLY A 172 14.13 -5.43 -14.42
N ALA A 173 14.26 -4.81 -13.24
CA ALA A 173 13.12 -4.30 -12.50
C ALA A 173 12.52 -3.08 -13.23
N GLY A 174 11.35 -3.26 -13.85
CA GLY A 174 10.63 -2.17 -14.52
C GLY A 174 10.19 -1.10 -13.51
N ALA A 175 10.32 0.18 -13.88
CA ALA A 175 9.70 1.25 -13.11
C ALA A 175 8.17 1.05 -13.11
N LEU A 176 7.46 1.52 -12.07
CA LEU A 176 6.00 1.58 -12.12
C LEU A 176 5.61 2.91 -12.76
N GLY A 177 4.77 2.86 -13.79
CA GLY A 177 4.14 4.01 -14.43
C GLY A 177 2.62 3.99 -14.23
N VAL A 178 1.94 4.99 -14.77
CA VAL A 178 0.47 5.03 -14.82
C VAL A 178 0.02 5.02 -16.29
N ASP A 179 -0.98 4.20 -16.62
CA ASP A 179 -1.57 4.20 -17.98
C ASP A 179 -2.53 5.38 -18.17
N GLY A 180 -3.08 5.53 -19.39
CA GLY A 180 -4.05 6.59 -19.73
C GLY A 180 -5.37 6.50 -18.96
N MET A 181 -5.59 5.43 -18.20
CA MET A 181 -6.74 5.23 -17.31
C MET A 181 -6.36 5.42 -15.83
N GLY A 182 -5.11 5.78 -15.53
CA GLY A 182 -4.60 5.98 -14.18
C GLY A 182 -4.25 4.70 -13.43
N LYS A 183 -4.21 3.52 -14.08
CA LYS A 183 -3.81 2.26 -13.44
C LYS A 183 -2.30 2.19 -13.31
N VAL A 184 -1.82 1.68 -12.18
CA VAL A 184 -0.38 1.40 -11.99
C VAL A 184 0.01 0.23 -12.88
N VAL A 185 0.91 0.49 -13.82
CA VAL A 185 1.46 -0.49 -14.76
C VAL A 185 2.97 -0.52 -14.62
N ARG A 186 3.65 -1.54 -15.17
CA ARG A 186 5.10 -1.42 -15.34
C ARG A 186 5.38 -0.46 -16.49
N ALA A 187 6.06 0.64 -16.20
CA ALA A 187 6.66 1.49 -17.20
C ALA A 187 7.64 0.65 -18.05
N PRO A 188 7.64 0.83 -19.38
CA PRO A 188 8.59 0.13 -20.24
C PRO A 188 10.01 0.46 -19.80
N SER A 189 10.82 -0.58 -19.59
CA SER A 189 12.19 -0.47 -19.09
C SER A 189 13.11 0.08 -20.18
N SER A 190 13.60 1.31 -20.04
CA SER A 190 14.68 1.93 -20.83
C SER A 190 14.37 2.33 -22.30
N PRO A 191 15.20 3.19 -22.93
CA PRO A 191 15.20 3.36 -24.37
C PRO A 191 15.28 2.00 -25.07
N VAL A 192 14.48 1.82 -26.12
CA VAL A 192 14.42 0.57 -26.86
C VAL A 192 15.70 0.43 -27.70
N ILE A 193 16.65 -0.35 -27.20
CA ILE A 193 17.85 -0.76 -27.94
C ILE A 193 17.50 -2.03 -28.73
N TYR A 194 17.33 -1.88 -30.03
CA TYR A 194 17.22 -3.01 -30.96
C TYR A 194 18.64 -3.52 -31.25
N SER A 195 19.04 -4.62 -30.64
CA SER A 195 20.21 -5.38 -31.10
C SER A 195 19.73 -6.51 -31.99
N GLY A 196 20.20 -6.53 -33.24
CA GLY A 196 19.76 -7.52 -34.22
C GLY A 196 20.53 -8.84 -34.11
N SER A 197 19.85 -9.91 -33.67
CA SER A 197 19.84 -11.21 -34.38
C SER A 197 18.53 -11.96 -34.05
N GLY A 198 17.54 -11.89 -34.94
CA GLY A 198 16.26 -12.61 -34.82
C GLY A 198 15.11 -11.82 -34.16
N THR A 199 13.94 -11.87 -34.82
CA THR A 199 12.56 -11.46 -34.45
C THR A 199 12.28 -11.41 -32.94
N THR A 200 11.78 -10.36 -32.29
CA THR A 200 10.77 -9.33 -32.61
C THR A 200 10.91 -8.22 -31.55
N ALA A 201 10.64 -6.95 -31.87
CA ALA A 201 10.61 -5.89 -30.86
C ALA A 201 9.51 -4.86 -31.18
N VAL A 202 8.87 -4.33 -30.14
CA VAL A 202 7.60 -3.56 -30.18
C VAL A 202 7.85 -2.09 -29.83
N LEU A 203 7.00 -1.23 -30.40
CA LEU A 203 7.15 0.19 -30.68
C LEU A 203 6.58 1.11 -29.57
N ASP A 204 7.34 2.12 -29.10
CA ASP A 204 6.77 3.45 -28.77
C ASP A 204 7.86 4.55 -28.65
N ALA A 205 7.42 5.82 -28.80
CA ALA A 205 8.01 7.13 -29.09
C ALA A 205 9.32 7.62 -28.40
N VAL A 206 10.22 6.72 -28.04
CA VAL A 206 11.56 7.03 -27.51
C VAL A 206 12.59 6.88 -28.63
N THR A 207 13.63 7.72 -28.67
CA THR A 207 14.76 7.57 -29.61
C THR A 207 15.19 6.10 -29.67
N LYS A 208 14.92 5.47 -30.81
CA LYS A 208 15.22 4.07 -31.10
C LYS A 208 16.69 4.00 -31.48
N VAL A 209 17.38 3.00 -30.95
CA VAL A 209 18.76 2.71 -31.34
C VAL A 209 18.79 1.31 -31.92
N TRP A 210 19.18 1.17 -33.17
CA TRP A 210 19.44 -0.12 -33.79
C TRP A 210 20.93 -0.33 -33.98
N VAL A 211 21.42 -1.48 -33.54
CA VAL A 211 22.82 -1.90 -33.74
C VAL A 211 22.88 -3.24 -34.46
N ALA A 212 23.82 -3.37 -35.39
CA ALA A 212 24.07 -4.61 -36.11
C ALA A 212 25.55 -4.80 -36.45
N GLU A 213 25.93 -6.07 -36.59
CA GLU A 213 27.17 -6.52 -37.21
C GLU A 213 26.83 -7.23 -38.52
N VAL A 214 27.52 -6.89 -39.60
CA VAL A 214 27.32 -7.49 -40.93
C VAL A 214 28.68 -7.86 -41.52
N GLN A 215 28.76 -9.01 -42.20
CA GLN A 215 29.94 -9.33 -43.00
C GLN A 215 30.01 -8.44 -44.24
N ASN A 216 31.21 -8.06 -44.64
CA ASN A 216 31.43 -7.37 -45.90
C ASN A 216 30.97 -8.27 -47.06
N ALA A 217 30.18 -7.71 -47.98
CA ALA A 217 29.74 -8.42 -49.15
C ALA A 217 30.91 -8.63 -50.13
N ALA A 218 30.88 -9.72 -50.90
CA ALA A 218 31.82 -10.00 -51.98
C ALA A 218 31.59 -9.08 -53.21
N ASN A 219 31.55 -7.76 -53.02
CA ASN A 219 31.32 -6.78 -54.07
C ASN A 219 32.62 -6.02 -54.39
N ALA A 220 33.58 -6.74 -54.98
CA ALA A 220 34.92 -6.25 -55.31
C ALA A 220 34.94 -5.14 -56.40
N THR A 221 33.81 -4.82 -57.03
CA THR A 221 33.75 -3.83 -58.12
C THR A 221 33.40 -2.43 -57.62
N THR A 222 32.50 -2.32 -56.63
CA THR A 222 31.99 -1.02 -56.17
C THR A 222 32.18 -0.80 -54.67
N GLY A 223 32.38 -1.87 -53.88
CA GLY A 223 32.39 -1.80 -52.42
C GLY A 223 31.04 -1.39 -51.82
N LEU A 224 29.97 -1.32 -52.64
CA LEU A 224 28.63 -0.96 -52.17
C LEU A 224 27.95 -2.17 -51.55
N GLN A 225 27.35 -1.95 -50.38
CA GLN A 225 26.56 -2.94 -49.67
C GLN A 225 25.34 -2.26 -49.07
N THR A 226 24.17 -2.88 -49.25
CA THR A 226 22.94 -2.47 -48.58
C THR A 226 22.72 -3.34 -47.37
N ILE A 227 22.59 -2.71 -46.21
CA ILE A 227 22.23 -3.35 -44.96
C ILE A 227 20.74 -3.05 -44.71
N THR A 228 19.92 -4.10 -44.74
CA THR A 228 18.48 -3.98 -44.46
C THR A 228 18.25 -3.86 -42.96
N ILE A 229 17.49 -2.85 -42.55
CA ILE A 229 16.98 -2.69 -41.19
C ILE A 229 15.85 -3.74 -41.01
N PRO A 230 15.89 -4.58 -39.97
CA PRO A 230 14.86 -5.58 -39.72
C PRO A 230 13.46 -4.96 -39.64
N THR A 231 12.44 -5.66 -40.13
CA THR A 231 11.05 -5.15 -40.18
C THR A 231 10.43 -4.84 -38.81
N ASN A 232 11.00 -5.38 -37.73
CA ASN A 232 10.61 -5.07 -36.34
C ASN A 232 11.28 -3.79 -35.79
N VAL A 233 12.14 -3.14 -36.58
CA VAL A 233 12.75 -1.85 -36.26
C VAL A 233 12.15 -0.82 -37.21
N ILE A 234 11.24 0.02 -36.70
CA ILE A 234 10.53 1.00 -37.51
C ILE A 234 11.03 2.39 -37.12
N PHE A 235 11.77 3.03 -38.02
CA PHE A 235 12.13 4.44 -37.92
C PHE A 235 11.15 5.28 -38.74
N THR A 236 10.68 6.39 -38.18
CA THR A 236 9.95 7.44 -38.91
C THR A 236 10.95 8.42 -39.52
N ASN A 237 11.99 8.76 -38.76
CA ASN A 237 13.15 9.52 -39.22
C ASN A 237 14.42 8.91 -38.62
N ILE A 238 15.46 8.85 -39.44
CA ILE A 238 16.82 8.54 -38.96
C ILE A 238 17.49 9.86 -38.60
N LEU A 239 17.98 9.94 -37.36
CA LEU A 239 18.63 11.12 -36.80
C LEU A 239 20.16 11.02 -36.87
N ASN A 240 20.71 9.81 -36.71
CA ASN A 240 22.15 9.59 -36.71
C ASN A 240 22.49 8.17 -37.21
N ILE A 241 23.59 8.04 -37.94
CA ILE A 241 24.15 6.75 -38.38
C ILE A 241 25.65 6.76 -38.11
N GLN A 242 26.13 5.76 -37.37
CA GLN A 242 27.56 5.52 -37.17
C GLN A 242 27.90 4.17 -37.78
N VAL A 243 28.96 4.14 -38.61
CA VAL A 243 29.47 2.93 -39.26
C VAL A 243 30.97 2.80 -39.02
N THR A 244 31.43 1.59 -38.78
CA THR A 244 32.87 1.28 -38.65
C THR A 244 33.13 -0.11 -39.21
N ALA A 245 34.27 -0.29 -39.87
CA ALA A 245 34.69 -1.60 -40.38
C ALA A 245 35.95 -2.04 -39.63
N LYS A 246 36.01 -3.34 -39.28
CA LYS A 246 37.16 -3.94 -38.59
C LYS A 246 37.29 -5.42 -39.00
N GLY A 247 38.53 -5.89 -39.12
CA GLY A 247 38.84 -7.28 -39.48
C GLY A 247 39.23 -7.44 -40.95
N GLY A 248 39.31 -8.69 -41.39
CA GLY A 248 39.88 -9.11 -42.67
C GLY A 248 41.04 -10.10 -42.47
N SER A 249 41.19 -11.07 -43.37
CA SER A 249 42.37 -11.93 -43.46
C SER A 249 43.60 -11.19 -43.99
N SER A 250 43.41 -10.03 -44.64
CA SER A 250 44.48 -9.12 -45.06
C SER A 250 44.80 -8.11 -43.96
N ILE A 251 45.97 -8.25 -43.32
CA ILE A 251 46.47 -7.30 -42.29
C ILE A 251 47.08 -6.01 -42.88
N THR A 252 47.08 -5.86 -44.21
CA THR A 252 47.84 -4.80 -44.90
C THR A 252 46.99 -3.61 -45.35
N THR A 253 45.66 -3.64 -45.19
CA THR A 253 44.77 -2.51 -45.53
C THR A 253 43.66 -2.35 -44.49
N THR A 254 43.59 -1.20 -43.82
CA THR A 254 42.45 -0.87 -42.95
C THR A 254 41.25 -0.46 -43.82
N PRO A 255 40.10 -1.15 -43.75
CA PRO A 255 38.94 -0.76 -44.54
C PRO A 255 38.39 0.58 -44.06
N VAL A 256 38.09 1.47 -45.00
CA VAL A 256 37.36 2.71 -44.77
C VAL A 256 35.90 2.46 -45.14
N VAL A 257 34.99 2.67 -44.19
CA VAL A 257 33.55 2.58 -44.44
C VAL A 257 32.89 3.94 -44.33
N SER A 258 31.96 4.22 -45.23
CA SER A 258 31.13 5.41 -45.20
C SER A 258 29.68 5.08 -45.50
N VAL A 259 28.76 5.91 -44.99
CA VAL A 259 27.35 5.86 -45.37
C VAL A 259 27.19 6.61 -46.69
N VAL A 260 26.55 5.98 -47.67
CA VAL A 260 26.27 6.55 -48.99
C VAL A 260 24.86 7.10 -49.04
N SER A 261 23.89 6.34 -48.53
CA SER A 261 22.49 6.73 -48.47
C SER A 261 21.75 5.93 -47.40
N ASN A 262 20.58 6.40 -47.01
CA ASN A 262 19.70 5.70 -46.09
C ASN A 262 18.23 5.91 -46.47
N THR A 263 17.43 4.92 -46.12
CA THR A 263 15.97 5.01 -46.01
C THR A 263 15.58 4.57 -44.60
N ASN A 264 14.32 4.67 -44.25
CA ASN A 264 13.81 4.16 -42.97
C ASN A 264 13.91 2.61 -42.84
N THR A 265 14.26 1.90 -43.91
CA THR A 265 14.30 0.44 -43.97
C THR A 265 15.66 -0.13 -44.40
N ALA A 266 16.61 0.69 -44.83
CA ALA A 266 17.92 0.23 -45.27
C ALA A 266 18.99 1.32 -45.20
N ILE A 267 20.23 0.92 -44.93
CA ILE A 267 21.40 1.77 -45.00
C ILE A 267 22.31 1.24 -46.11
N THR A 268 22.66 2.09 -47.08
CA THR A 268 23.66 1.76 -48.09
C THR A 268 25.00 2.34 -47.66
N ILE A 269 25.99 1.47 -47.56
CA ILE A 269 27.36 1.83 -47.21
C ILE A 269 28.29 1.57 -48.39
N ARG A 270 29.47 2.17 -48.32
CA ARG A 270 30.60 1.84 -49.19
C ARG A 270 31.79 1.44 -48.32
N VAL A 271 32.38 0.30 -48.62
CA VAL A 271 33.60 -0.21 -47.98
C VAL A 271 34.74 -0.17 -48.99
N LEU A 272 35.78 0.59 -48.66
CA LEU A 272 36.92 0.85 -49.51
C LEU A 272 38.22 0.48 -48.81
N GLU A 273 39.27 0.29 -49.58
CA GLU A 273 40.64 0.07 -49.10
C GLU A 273 41.65 0.83 -49.97
N SER A 274 42.89 0.95 -49.50
CA SER A 274 43.96 1.54 -50.33
C SER A 274 44.21 0.68 -51.56
N ASN A 275 44.21 1.29 -52.74
CA ASN A 275 44.52 0.60 -53.99
C ASN A 275 45.99 0.84 -54.39
N SER A 276 46.82 -0.18 -54.21
CA SER A 276 48.25 -0.13 -54.53
C SER A 276 48.59 -0.22 -56.02
N THR A 277 47.61 -0.35 -56.93
CA THR A 277 47.88 -0.49 -58.38
C THR A 277 47.96 0.84 -59.13
N LEU A 278 47.64 1.98 -58.50
CA LEU A 278 47.75 3.31 -59.10
C LEU A 278 49.07 3.96 -58.69
N LEU A 279 50.12 3.68 -59.46
CA LEU A 279 51.51 4.11 -59.19
C LEU A 279 51.76 5.64 -59.16
N ILE A 280 50.74 6.49 -59.25
CA ILE A 280 50.88 7.96 -59.30
C ILE A 280 49.72 8.74 -58.63
N ALA A 281 48.76 8.08 -57.99
CA ALA A 281 47.76 8.72 -57.13
C ALA A 281 47.16 7.67 -56.20
N GLU A 282 47.28 7.83 -54.88
CA GLU A 282 46.63 6.94 -53.91
C GLU A 282 45.10 7.04 -54.05
N GLY A 283 44.52 6.12 -54.83
CA GLY A 283 43.09 5.98 -54.99
C GLY A 283 42.52 4.95 -54.00
N LEU A 284 41.31 5.20 -53.51
CA LEU A 284 40.55 4.19 -52.78
C LEU A 284 39.93 3.19 -53.77
N GLY A 285 40.11 1.90 -53.53
CA GLY A 285 39.49 0.79 -54.27
C GLY A 285 38.40 0.09 -53.46
N ALA A 286 37.57 -0.72 -54.10
CA ALA A 286 36.55 -1.52 -53.41
C ALA A 286 37.20 -2.60 -52.54
N HIS A 287 36.79 -2.68 -51.27
CA HIS A 287 37.32 -3.68 -50.35
C HIS A 287 36.63 -5.03 -50.55
N SER A 288 37.43 -6.06 -50.87
CA SER A 288 36.91 -7.36 -51.32
C SER A 288 36.94 -8.47 -50.26
N ASP A 289 37.54 -8.21 -49.08
CA ASP A 289 37.66 -9.22 -48.02
C ASP A 289 36.31 -9.45 -47.32
N VAL A 290 35.76 -10.65 -47.45
CA VAL A 290 34.47 -11.05 -46.87
C VAL A 290 34.55 -11.35 -45.37
N ASN A 291 35.76 -11.51 -44.82
CA ASN A 291 35.96 -11.71 -43.37
C ASN A 291 35.90 -10.39 -42.59
N THR A 292 35.91 -9.25 -43.29
CA THR A 292 35.73 -7.93 -42.68
C THR A 292 34.34 -7.79 -42.08
N ARG A 293 34.27 -7.27 -40.84
CA ARG A 293 33.03 -7.01 -40.13
C ARG A 293 32.71 -5.54 -40.14
N ILE A 294 31.46 -5.22 -40.46
CA ILE A 294 30.90 -3.87 -40.42
C ILE A 294 30.00 -3.78 -39.20
N TYR A 295 30.27 -2.79 -38.36
CA TYR A 295 29.45 -2.42 -37.21
C TYR A 295 28.66 -1.17 -37.57
N ILE A 296 27.35 -1.22 -37.36
CA ILE A 296 26.45 -0.10 -37.63
C ILE A 296 25.59 0.21 -36.40
N LYS A 297 25.44 1.50 -36.10
CA LYS A 297 24.49 2.04 -35.14
C LYS A 297 23.61 3.07 -35.86
N VAL A 298 22.30 2.91 -35.76
CA VAL A 298 21.31 3.85 -36.30
C VAL A 298 20.47 4.36 -35.13
N GLU A 299 20.33 5.68 -35.02
CA GLU A 299 19.49 6.34 -34.04
C GLU A 299 18.38 7.10 -34.76
N GLY A 300 17.14 6.97 -34.31
CA GLY A 300 15.98 7.57 -34.97
C GLY A 300 14.74 7.60 -34.08
N ASN A 301 13.62 8.12 -34.57
CA ASN A 301 12.34 8.13 -33.86
C ASN A 301 11.34 7.10 -34.40
#